data_AF-A0A1M5JGB6-F1
#
_entry.id   AF-A0A1M5JGB6-F1
#
_cell.length_a   1.000
_cell.length_b   1.000
_cell.length_c   1.000
_cell.angle_alpha   90.00
_cell.angle_beta   90.00
_cell.angle_gamma   90.00
#
_symmetry.space_group_name_H-M   'P 1'
#
loop_
_entity.id
_entity.type
_entity.pdbx_description
1 polymer ?
#
loop_
_entity_poly.entity_id
_entity_poly.type
_entity_poly.pdbx_seq_one_letter_code
_entity_poly.pdbx_strand_id
1 'polypeptide(L)'
;MRNIFILLLLLTVSISFSQEKIIEIDYTVDYVVPNKKTQSMDTISIGYNKEGKFLWTNSDALAKKFTENNFMSKVNSNNGASVDLVYDALDNRFLLSMLIGNSEFFANMDIESVVPIDDKDGFHENISLITTPISITESLFGKELSVYEFYPREEPNEGLRILFDESLPCKNNTYVSGIINLMLNMTQSTGKIDFDLPEGLFLKAYDFDDNLLIEAINLDTNKKTLFINYNFQIKE
;
A
#
# COMPACT_ATOMS: atom_id res chain seq x y z
N MET A 1 -44.80 31.90 -1.48
CA MET A 1 -43.41 32.41 -1.56
C MET A 1 -42.45 31.65 -0.65
N ARG A 2 -42.72 31.47 0.65
CA ARG A 2 -41.86 30.71 1.58
C ARG A 2 -41.48 29.30 1.09
N ASN A 3 -42.45 28.55 0.57
CA ASN A 3 -42.22 27.18 0.11
C ASN A 3 -41.36 27.10 -1.18
N ILE A 4 -41.37 28.15 -2.00
CA ILE A 4 -40.54 28.23 -3.22
C ILE A 4 -39.07 28.47 -2.84
N PHE A 5 -38.82 29.31 -1.84
CA PHE A 5 -37.46 29.52 -1.31
C PHE A 5 -36.88 28.28 -0.66
N ILE A 6 -37.68 27.52 0.10
CA ILE A 6 -37.24 26.25 0.70
C ILE A 6 -36.90 25.22 -0.38
N LEU A 7 -37.71 25.15 -1.45
CA LEU A 7 -37.46 24.26 -2.59
C LEU A 7 -36.17 24.64 -3.35
N LEU A 8 -35.95 25.94 -3.59
CA LEU A 8 -34.73 26.46 -4.21
C LEU A 8 -33.49 26.20 -3.35
N LEU A 9 -33.60 26.37 -2.03
CA LEU A 9 -32.52 26.08 -1.08
C LEU A 9 -32.17 24.57 -1.10
N LEU A 10 -33.19 23.70 -1.03
CA LEU A 10 -33.01 22.24 -1.12
C LEU A 10 -32.36 21.81 -2.45
N LEU A 11 -32.75 22.43 -3.57
CA LEU A 11 -32.15 22.19 -4.88
C LEU A 11 -30.70 22.67 -4.95
N THR A 12 -30.34 23.80 -4.33
CA THR A 12 -28.94 24.27 -4.29
C THR A 12 -28.04 23.46 -3.35
N VAL A 13 -28.60 22.90 -2.26
CA VAL A 13 -27.84 22.07 -1.31
C VAL A 13 -27.60 20.66 -1.86
N SER A 14 -28.51 20.14 -2.70
CA SER A 14 -28.37 18.82 -3.34
C SER A 14 -27.38 18.79 -4.51
N ILE A 15 -26.90 19.93 -4.99
CA ILE A 15 -25.88 20.02 -6.06
C ILE A 15 -24.43 19.93 -5.51
N SER A 16 -24.23 20.03 -4.18
CA SER A 16 -22.90 20.34 -3.62
C SER A 16 -22.21 19.24 -2.81
N PHE A 17 -22.53 17.97 -3.01
CA PHE A 17 -21.72 16.87 -2.45
C PHE A 17 -21.64 15.67 -3.41
N SER A 18 -21.04 15.88 -4.58
CA SER A 18 -20.23 14.81 -5.18
C SER A 18 -19.08 14.58 -4.22
N GLN A 19 -19.05 13.44 -3.52
CA GLN A 19 -17.97 13.10 -2.59
C GLN A 19 -16.71 12.76 -3.39
N GLU A 20 -16.06 13.76 -3.98
CA GLU A 20 -14.75 13.57 -4.59
C GLU A 20 -13.75 13.28 -3.47
N LYS A 21 -13.20 12.05 -3.43
CA LYS A 21 -12.10 11.71 -2.52
C LYS A 21 -10.81 12.09 -3.23
N ILE A 22 -10.13 13.10 -2.69
CA ILE A 22 -8.82 13.53 -3.14
C ILE A 22 -7.78 12.81 -2.29
N ILE A 23 -6.88 12.08 -2.94
CA ILE A 23 -5.75 11.39 -2.31
C ILE A 23 -4.47 12.02 -2.84
N GLU A 24 -3.55 12.30 -1.93
CA GLU A 24 -2.27 12.92 -2.25
C GLU A 24 -1.15 11.92 -1.99
N ILE A 25 -0.31 11.71 -3.01
CA ILE A 25 0.87 10.86 -2.97
C ILE A 25 2.07 11.79 -3.12
N ASP A 26 2.93 11.84 -2.10
CA ASP A 26 4.06 12.75 -2.04
C ASP A 26 5.30 12.19 -2.75
N TYR A 27 5.46 10.86 -2.74
CA TYR A 27 6.61 10.17 -3.34
C TYR A 27 6.14 8.96 -4.13
N THR A 28 6.74 8.69 -5.29
CA THR A 28 6.58 7.42 -6.01
C THR A 28 7.95 6.75 -6.13
N VAL A 29 8.03 5.50 -5.75
CA VAL A 29 9.27 4.71 -5.77
C VAL A 29 9.04 3.48 -6.62
N ASP A 30 9.91 3.29 -7.61
CA ASP A 30 9.97 2.03 -8.34
C ASP A 30 10.99 1.14 -7.64
N TYR A 31 10.55 -0.05 -7.24
CA TYR A 31 11.38 -1.05 -6.60
C TYR A 31 11.64 -2.22 -7.52
N VAL A 32 12.82 -2.81 -7.39
CA VAL A 32 13.14 -4.12 -7.90
C VAL A 32 12.97 -5.18 -6.81
N VAL A 33 12.32 -6.29 -7.13
CA VAL A 33 12.08 -7.42 -6.21
C VAL A 33 12.52 -8.73 -6.88
N PRO A 34 13.36 -9.55 -6.24
CA PRO A 34 13.76 -10.84 -6.80
C PRO A 34 12.60 -11.83 -6.90
N ASN A 35 12.40 -12.39 -8.08
CA ASN A 35 11.42 -13.44 -8.33
C ASN A 35 12.08 -14.82 -8.37
N LYS A 36 11.94 -15.56 -7.26
CA LYS A 36 12.52 -16.90 -7.11
C LYS A 36 11.96 -17.93 -8.09
N LYS A 37 10.72 -17.76 -8.60
CA LYS A 37 10.08 -18.73 -9.51
C LYS A 37 10.64 -18.67 -10.92
N THR A 38 10.90 -17.46 -11.40
CA THR A 38 11.39 -17.19 -12.76
C THR A 38 12.89 -16.90 -12.81
N GLN A 39 13.55 -16.80 -11.65
CA GLN A 39 14.94 -16.36 -11.53
C GLN A 39 15.19 -15.01 -12.21
N SER A 40 14.21 -14.11 -12.13
CA SER A 40 14.25 -12.76 -12.71
C SER A 40 14.04 -11.70 -11.64
N MET A 41 14.15 -10.44 -12.04
CA MET A 41 13.80 -9.28 -11.23
C MET A 41 12.46 -8.72 -11.71
N ASP A 42 11.51 -8.53 -10.80
CA ASP A 42 10.24 -7.86 -11.08
C ASP A 42 10.33 -6.40 -10.61
N THR A 43 9.57 -5.51 -11.26
CA THR A 43 9.49 -4.10 -10.86
C THR A 43 8.10 -3.79 -10.32
N ILE A 44 8.02 -3.10 -9.19
CA ILE A 44 6.78 -2.61 -8.59
C ILE A 44 6.89 -1.12 -8.27
N SER A 45 5.86 -0.36 -8.59
CA SER A 45 5.77 1.06 -8.23
C SER A 45 4.89 1.23 -7.00
N ILE A 46 5.39 1.95 -5.99
CA ILE A 46 4.64 2.29 -4.77
C ILE A 46 4.66 3.79 -4.55
N GLY A 47 3.47 4.36 -4.42
CA GLY A 47 3.23 5.74 -4.00
C GLY A 47 3.07 5.84 -2.50
N TYR A 48 3.74 6.80 -1.87
CA TYR A 48 3.69 7.09 -0.45
C TYR A 48 3.07 8.46 -0.21
N ASN A 49 2.10 8.51 0.70
CA ASN A 49 1.64 9.71 1.36
C ASN A 49 2.46 9.94 2.65
N LYS A 50 3.16 11.06 2.78
CA LYS A 50 4.07 11.30 3.92
C LYS A 50 3.42 11.15 5.30
N GLU A 51 2.11 11.40 5.39
CA GLU A 51 1.34 11.29 6.64
C GLU A 51 0.99 9.85 7.03
N GLY A 52 1.46 8.84 6.29
CA GLY A 52 1.23 7.43 6.61
C GLY A 52 -0.19 6.95 6.28
N LYS A 53 -1.00 7.78 5.62
CA LYS A 53 -2.42 7.47 5.40
C LYS A 53 -2.64 6.56 4.20
N PHE A 54 -1.94 6.83 3.10
CA PHE A 54 -2.19 6.16 1.82
C PHE A 54 -0.95 5.51 1.25
N LEU A 55 -1.08 4.28 0.76
CA LEU A 55 -0.16 3.69 -0.22
C LEU A 55 -0.89 3.52 -1.54
N TRP A 56 -0.22 3.83 -2.66
CA TRP A 56 -0.75 3.62 -4.00
C TRP A 56 0.13 2.64 -4.77
N THR A 57 -0.44 1.83 -5.64
CA THR A 57 0.32 1.04 -6.61
C THR A 57 -0.49 0.82 -7.87
N ASN A 58 0.19 0.74 -9.02
CA ASN A 58 -0.37 0.35 -10.30
C ASN A 58 0.30 -0.91 -10.88
N SER A 59 0.73 -1.82 -10.01
CA SER A 59 1.50 -3.00 -10.42
C SER A 59 0.77 -3.86 -11.46
N ASP A 60 1.40 -4.03 -12.63
CA ASP A 60 0.95 -4.96 -13.67
C ASP A 60 0.82 -6.40 -13.14
N ALA A 61 1.67 -6.79 -12.19
CA ALA A 61 1.61 -8.10 -11.55
C ALA A 61 0.31 -8.28 -10.74
N LEU A 62 -0.15 -7.23 -10.05
CA LEU A 62 -1.46 -7.26 -9.38
C LEU A 62 -2.58 -7.34 -10.41
N ALA A 63 -2.55 -6.55 -11.49
CA ALA A 63 -3.55 -6.59 -12.55
C ALA A 63 -3.65 -8.00 -13.17
N LYS A 64 -2.50 -8.63 -13.43
CA LYS A 64 -2.41 -10.01 -13.92
C LYS A 64 -3.00 -11.02 -12.95
N LYS A 65 -2.68 -10.95 -11.66
CA LYS A 65 -3.27 -11.87 -10.66
C LYS A 65 -4.79 -11.72 -10.53
N PHE A 66 -5.32 -10.50 -10.59
CA PHE A 66 -6.76 -10.28 -10.56
C PHE A 66 -7.46 -10.84 -11.79
N THR A 67 -6.87 -10.71 -12.98
CA THR A 67 -7.43 -11.28 -14.22
C THR A 67 -7.34 -12.81 -14.27
N GLU A 68 -6.31 -13.41 -13.65
CA GLU A 68 -6.14 -14.87 -13.55
C GLU A 68 -7.13 -15.53 -12.57
N ASN A 69 -7.52 -14.84 -11.49
CA ASN A 69 -8.42 -15.37 -10.46
C ASN A 69 -9.90 -15.37 -10.93
N ASN A 70 -10.26 -16.22 -11.89
CA ASN A 70 -11.60 -16.75 -12.26
C ASN A 70 -12.83 -15.82 -12.36
N PHE A 71 -12.79 -14.57 -11.91
CA PHE A 71 -13.91 -13.62 -11.90
C PHE A 71 -14.19 -13.10 -13.32
N MET A 72 -13.18 -13.12 -14.20
CA MET A 72 -13.25 -12.55 -15.55
C MET A 72 -12.53 -13.41 -16.61
N SER A 73 -12.47 -14.74 -16.45
CA SER A 73 -11.76 -15.65 -17.37
C SER A 73 -12.21 -15.60 -18.85
N LYS A 74 -13.37 -14.98 -19.13
CA LYS A 74 -13.89 -14.75 -20.49
C LYS A 74 -13.44 -13.44 -21.13
N VAL A 75 -12.85 -12.51 -20.37
CA VAL A 75 -12.26 -11.30 -20.92
C VAL A 75 -10.85 -11.67 -21.33
N ASN A 76 -10.62 -11.80 -22.65
CA ASN A 76 -9.34 -12.20 -23.22
C ASN A 76 -8.16 -11.50 -22.51
N SER A 77 -7.27 -12.29 -21.91
CA SER A 77 -6.08 -11.88 -21.16
C SER A 77 -5.03 -11.09 -21.96
N ASN A 78 -5.31 -10.77 -23.23
CA ASN A 78 -4.45 -9.99 -24.12
C ASN A 78 -4.86 -8.51 -24.23
N ASN A 79 -5.97 -8.10 -23.63
CA ASN A 79 -6.38 -6.69 -23.65
C ASN A 79 -5.85 -5.99 -22.40
N GLY A 80 -4.84 -5.14 -22.58
CA GLY A 80 -4.14 -4.35 -21.56
C GLY A 80 -4.97 -4.01 -20.32
N ALA A 81 -4.85 -4.87 -19.31
CA ALA A 81 -5.50 -4.68 -18.03
C ALA A 81 -4.64 -3.72 -17.20
N SER A 82 -5.23 -2.69 -16.64
CA SER A 82 -4.56 -1.82 -15.67
C SER A 82 -5.29 -1.89 -14.35
N VAL A 83 -4.52 -1.79 -13.27
CA VAL A 83 -5.05 -1.71 -11.91
C VAL A 83 -4.44 -0.51 -11.24
N ASP A 84 -5.24 0.25 -10.53
CA ASP A 84 -4.79 1.21 -9.53
C ASP A 84 -5.37 0.77 -8.19
N LEU A 85 -4.50 0.57 -7.22
CA LEU A 85 -4.87 0.22 -5.85
C LEU A 85 -4.39 1.32 -4.92
N VAL A 86 -5.29 1.82 -4.09
CA VAL A 86 -4.95 2.66 -2.94
C VAL A 86 -5.30 1.92 -1.66
N TYR A 87 -4.34 1.75 -0.78
CA TYR A 87 -4.53 1.30 0.58
C TYR A 87 -4.68 2.50 1.51
N ASP A 88 -5.79 2.57 2.24
CA ASP A 88 -6.02 3.52 3.35
C ASP A 88 -5.64 2.83 4.66
N ALA A 89 -4.46 3.13 5.19
CA ALA A 89 -3.89 2.48 6.36
C ALA A 89 -4.57 2.87 7.67
N LEU A 90 -5.30 4.00 7.70
CA LEU A 90 -6.04 4.43 8.88
C LEU A 90 -7.40 3.74 8.98
N ASP A 91 -8.08 3.58 7.85
CA ASP A 91 -9.42 3.00 7.79
C ASP A 91 -9.41 1.50 7.45
N ASN A 92 -8.24 0.91 7.15
CA ASN A 92 -8.07 -0.46 6.64
C ASN A 92 -8.96 -0.75 5.42
N ARG A 93 -8.87 0.11 4.40
CA ARG A 93 -9.67 -0.01 3.17
C ARG A 93 -8.80 -0.08 1.92
N PHE A 94 -9.26 -0.85 0.94
CA PHE A 94 -8.73 -0.80 -0.42
C PHE A 94 -9.68 -0.06 -1.35
N LEU A 95 -9.14 0.91 -2.08
CA LEU A 95 -9.78 1.50 -3.23
C LEU A 95 -9.13 0.94 -4.48
N LEU A 96 -9.89 0.17 -5.24
CA LEU A 96 -9.46 -0.51 -6.45
C LEU A 96 -10.14 0.16 -7.65
N SER A 97 -9.35 0.58 -8.62
CA SER A 97 -9.79 0.90 -9.97
C SER A 97 -9.16 -0.11 -10.91
N MET A 98 -9.95 -0.70 -11.81
CA MET A 98 -9.47 -1.70 -12.74
C MET A 98 -10.10 -1.47 -14.10
N LEU A 99 -9.26 -1.44 -15.12
CA LEU A 99 -9.66 -1.39 -16.52
C LEU A 99 -9.26 -2.70 -17.17
N ILE A 100 -10.19 -3.37 -17.83
CA ILE A 100 -9.93 -4.58 -18.63
C ILE A 100 -10.66 -4.45 -19.96
N GLY A 101 -9.93 -4.19 -21.04
CA GLY A 101 -10.53 -3.90 -22.34
C GLY A 101 -11.42 -2.66 -22.26
N ASN A 102 -12.73 -2.84 -22.41
CA ASN A 102 -13.73 -1.75 -22.32
C ASN A 102 -14.53 -1.79 -21.00
N SER A 103 -14.15 -2.65 -20.06
CA SER A 103 -14.80 -2.75 -18.76
C SER A 103 -14.00 -1.98 -17.72
N GLU A 104 -14.69 -1.14 -16.97
CA GLU A 104 -14.15 -0.39 -15.85
C GLU A 104 -14.83 -0.83 -14.57
N PHE A 105 -14.04 -1.11 -13.54
CA PHE A 105 -14.50 -1.57 -12.24
C PHE A 105 -13.89 -0.70 -11.16
N PHE A 106 -14.75 -0.22 -10.26
CA PHE A 106 -14.34 0.52 -9.07
C PHE A 106 -14.88 -0.19 -7.84
N ALA A 107 -14.02 -0.42 -6.87
CA ALA A 107 -14.42 -0.96 -5.58
C ALA A 107 -13.76 -0.19 -4.44
N ASN A 108 -14.55 0.12 -3.42
CA ASN A 108 -14.08 0.61 -2.14
C ASN A 108 -14.42 -0.46 -1.11
N MET A 109 -13.43 -1.26 -0.74
CA MET A 109 -13.59 -2.47 0.05
C MET A 109 -13.00 -2.27 1.43
N ASP A 110 -13.75 -2.69 2.44
CA ASP A 110 -13.19 -3.00 3.75
C ASP A 110 -12.35 -4.27 3.61
N ILE A 111 -11.09 -4.22 4.02
CA ILE A 111 -10.16 -5.33 3.82
C ILE A 111 -10.59 -6.54 4.64
N GLU A 112 -11.08 -6.32 5.87
CA GLU A 112 -11.54 -7.40 6.75
C GLU A 112 -12.71 -8.19 6.14
N SER A 113 -13.48 -7.55 5.26
CA SER A 113 -14.61 -8.18 4.58
C SER A 113 -14.23 -9.02 3.36
N VAL A 114 -13.03 -8.86 2.80
CA VAL A 114 -12.63 -9.50 1.54
C VAL A 114 -11.50 -10.51 1.70
N VAL A 115 -10.75 -10.44 2.80
CA VAL A 115 -9.63 -11.33 3.03
C VAL A 115 -10.10 -12.55 3.84
N PRO A 116 -9.92 -13.78 3.32
CA PRO A 116 -10.35 -14.98 4.01
C PRO A 116 -9.52 -15.19 5.29
N ILE A 117 -10.20 -15.56 6.37
CA ILE A 117 -9.56 -15.95 7.63
C ILE A 117 -9.12 -17.41 7.52
N ASP A 118 -7.84 -17.68 7.74
CA ASP A 118 -7.31 -19.03 7.90
C ASP A 118 -7.10 -19.32 9.39
N ASP A 119 -7.88 -20.27 9.91
CA ASP A 119 -7.89 -20.62 11.33
C ASP A 119 -6.68 -21.45 11.77
N LYS A 120 -5.82 -21.89 10.84
CA LYS A 120 -4.83 -22.93 11.11
C LYS A 120 -3.51 -22.45 11.69
N ASP A 121 -3.17 -21.17 11.54
CA ASP A 121 -1.85 -20.64 11.87
C ASP A 121 -1.92 -19.37 12.75
N GLY A 122 -2.88 -19.33 13.67
CA GLY A 122 -2.99 -18.25 14.66
C GLY A 122 -1.79 -18.17 15.59
N PHE A 123 -1.25 -16.97 15.76
CA PHE A 123 -0.19 -16.66 16.70
C PHE A 123 -0.73 -15.89 17.92
N HIS A 124 -0.37 -16.31 19.12
CA HIS A 124 -0.99 -15.83 20.36
C HIS A 124 -0.04 -15.09 21.30
N GLU A 125 1.25 -15.00 20.99
CA GLU A 125 2.24 -14.36 21.84
C GLU A 125 2.42 -12.88 21.46
N ASN A 126 3.17 -12.11 22.25
CA ASN A 126 3.51 -10.74 21.85
C ASN A 126 4.95 -10.73 21.35
N ILE A 127 5.17 -10.23 20.15
CA ILE A 127 6.51 -10.06 19.56
C ILE A 127 6.89 -8.59 19.65
N SER A 128 8.10 -8.31 20.09
CA SER A 128 8.68 -6.98 20.00
C SER A 128 9.79 -6.99 18.96
N LEU A 129 9.60 -6.27 17.88
CA LEU A 129 10.64 -6.04 16.88
C LEU A 129 11.46 -4.81 17.29
N ILE A 130 12.79 -4.95 17.21
CA ILE A 130 13.75 -3.92 17.55
C ILE A 130 14.34 -3.38 16.25
N THR A 131 14.45 -2.05 16.16
CA THR A 131 15.18 -1.38 15.08
C THR A 131 16.43 -0.71 15.67
N THR A 132 17.61 -1.06 15.15
CA THR A 132 18.90 -0.53 15.65
C THR A 132 19.72 0.02 14.49
N PRO A 133 20.16 1.30 14.51
CA PRO A 133 21.11 1.79 13.52
C PRO A 133 22.46 1.11 13.69
N ILE A 134 23.09 0.72 12.59
CA ILE A 134 24.43 0.15 12.59
C ILE A 134 25.45 1.14 12.02
N SER A 135 26.74 0.92 12.28
CA SER A 135 27.82 1.80 11.80
C SER A 135 28.17 1.61 10.31
N ILE A 136 27.20 1.17 9.51
CA ILE A 136 27.32 0.96 8.07
C ILE A 136 26.46 2.01 7.38
N THR A 137 27.02 2.63 6.33
CA THR A 137 26.27 3.47 5.40
C THR A 137 26.27 2.86 4.02
N GLU A 138 25.21 3.13 3.28
CA GLU A 138 25.10 2.77 1.86
C GLU A 138 24.76 4.00 1.04
N SER A 139 25.31 4.05 -0.17
CA SER A 139 25.05 5.12 -1.12
C SER A 139 23.88 4.74 -2.03
N LEU A 140 22.79 5.50 -1.96
CA LEU A 140 21.66 5.35 -2.89
C LEU A 140 21.16 6.73 -3.34
N PHE A 141 20.84 6.88 -4.62
CA PHE A 141 20.45 8.15 -5.24
C PHE A 141 21.42 9.32 -4.95
N GLY A 142 22.72 9.02 -4.81
CA GLY A 142 23.77 10.01 -4.53
C GLY A 142 23.78 10.54 -3.09
N LYS A 143 23.09 9.87 -2.16
CA LYS A 143 23.10 10.17 -0.72
C LYS A 143 23.67 8.98 0.05
N GLU A 144 24.44 9.28 1.10
CA GLU A 144 24.83 8.30 2.11
C GLU A 144 23.69 8.14 3.12
N LEU A 145 23.24 6.90 3.31
CA LEU A 145 22.10 6.53 4.14
C LEU A 145 22.54 5.57 5.23
N SER A 146 22.00 5.76 6.44
CA SER A 146 22.20 4.84 7.55
C SER A 146 21.48 3.52 7.30
N VAL A 147 22.15 2.42 7.62
CA VAL A 147 21.54 1.08 7.63
C VAL A 147 21.00 0.80 9.03
N TYR A 148 19.81 0.20 9.09
CA TYR A 148 19.15 -0.22 10.31
C TYR A 148 18.95 -1.74 10.31
N GLU A 149 19.28 -2.40 11.42
CA GLU A 149 18.88 -3.80 11.65
C GLU A 149 17.50 -3.85 12.29
N PHE A 150 16.62 -4.69 11.75
CA PHE A 150 15.25 -4.90 12.19
C PHE A 150 15.01 -6.38 12.48
N TYR A 151 14.80 -6.74 13.74
CA TYR A 151 14.78 -8.14 14.18
C TYR A 151 13.88 -8.34 15.41
N PRO A 152 13.35 -9.57 15.63
CA PRO A 152 12.64 -9.90 16.87
C PRO A 152 13.59 -9.88 18.06
N ARG A 153 13.14 -9.31 19.19
CA ARG A 153 13.93 -9.24 20.43
C ARG A 153 14.41 -10.62 20.89
N GLU A 154 13.57 -11.63 20.71
CA GLU A 154 13.78 -13.01 21.14
C GLU A 154 14.77 -13.76 20.22
N GLU A 155 14.89 -13.34 18.96
CA GLU A 155 15.70 -13.98 17.91
C GLU A 155 16.61 -12.97 17.20
N PRO A 156 17.58 -12.35 17.90
CA PRO A 156 18.36 -11.24 17.37
C PRO A 156 19.32 -11.61 16.24
N ASN A 157 19.45 -12.89 15.92
CA ASN A 157 20.29 -13.38 14.83
C ASN A 157 19.52 -13.55 13.52
N GLU A 158 18.19 -13.37 13.55
CA GLU A 158 17.33 -13.45 12.38
C GLU A 158 16.66 -12.09 12.18
N GLY A 159 16.84 -11.49 11.01
CA GLY A 159 16.35 -10.14 10.79
C GLY A 159 16.67 -9.59 9.41
N LEU A 160 16.33 -8.32 9.26
CA LEU A 160 16.48 -7.56 8.03
C LEU A 160 17.40 -6.37 8.26
N ARG A 161 18.19 -6.02 7.24
CA ARG A 161 18.82 -4.72 7.13
C ARG A 161 17.96 -3.85 6.24
N ILE A 162 17.62 -2.65 6.70
CA ILE A 162 16.69 -1.73 6.07
C ILE A 162 17.33 -0.35 5.94
N LEU A 163 17.09 0.32 4.81
CA LEU A 163 17.54 1.67 4.55
C LEU A 163 16.32 2.60 4.40
N PHE A 164 16.38 3.73 5.10
CA PHE A 164 15.41 4.81 4.99
C PHE A 164 16.11 6.10 4.56
N ASP A 165 15.49 6.89 3.68
CA ASP A 165 15.85 8.28 3.45
C ASP A 165 15.07 9.18 4.40
N GLU A 166 15.68 9.48 5.55
CA GLU A 166 15.11 10.34 6.60
C GLU A 166 14.89 11.79 6.13
N SER A 167 15.51 12.22 5.01
CA SER A 167 15.25 13.54 4.43
C SER A 167 13.91 13.62 3.69
N LEU A 168 13.26 12.48 3.47
CA LEU A 168 11.95 12.34 2.85
C LEU A 168 10.97 11.75 3.88
N PRO A 169 10.27 12.58 4.65
CA PRO A 169 9.48 12.10 5.78
C PRO A 169 8.36 11.14 5.36
N CYS A 170 8.31 9.97 5.97
CA CYS A 170 7.20 9.01 5.87
C CYS A 170 6.95 8.36 7.23
N LYS A 171 5.67 8.33 7.66
CA LYS A 171 5.25 7.67 8.90
C LYS A 171 5.17 6.15 8.73
N ASN A 172 6.34 5.50 8.69
CA ASN A 172 6.46 4.05 8.46
C ASN A 172 5.70 3.20 9.48
N ASN A 173 5.69 3.61 10.75
CA ASN A 173 4.97 2.89 11.78
C ASN A 173 3.47 2.76 11.46
N THR A 174 2.84 3.77 10.85
CA THR A 174 1.43 3.71 10.47
C THR A 174 1.20 2.70 9.34
N TYR A 175 2.04 2.71 8.31
CA TYR A 175 1.92 1.78 7.18
C TYR A 175 2.11 0.33 7.61
N VAL A 176 3.20 0.07 8.33
CA VAL A 176 3.55 -1.27 8.76
C VAL A 176 2.53 -1.80 9.76
N SER A 177 1.97 -0.95 10.63
CA SER A 177 0.90 -1.37 11.56
C SER A 177 -0.33 -1.83 10.81
N GLY A 178 -0.75 -1.10 9.78
CA GLY A 178 -1.89 -1.47 8.96
C GLY A 178 -1.72 -2.84 8.30
N ILE A 179 -0.56 -3.08 7.68
CA ILE A 179 -0.24 -4.35 7.02
C ILE A 179 -0.11 -5.50 8.04
N ILE A 180 0.54 -5.27 9.18
CA ILE A 180 0.68 -6.28 10.24
C ILE A 180 -0.69 -6.63 10.84
N ASN A 181 -1.50 -5.63 11.18
CA ASN A 181 -2.85 -5.85 11.71
C ASN A 181 -3.71 -6.63 10.71
N LEU A 182 -3.57 -6.32 9.42
CA LEU A 182 -4.21 -7.11 8.39
C LEU A 182 -3.77 -8.57 8.44
N MET A 183 -2.47 -8.86 8.43
CA MET A 183 -1.95 -10.24 8.50
C MET A 183 -2.38 -10.97 9.79
N LEU A 184 -2.39 -10.27 10.92
CA LEU A 184 -2.86 -10.82 12.19
C LEU A 184 -4.35 -11.15 12.13
N ASN A 185 -5.19 -10.27 11.56
CA ASN A 185 -6.64 -10.52 11.40
C ASN A 185 -6.95 -11.64 10.39
N MET A 186 -6.06 -11.90 9.43
CA MET A 186 -6.17 -13.05 8.50
C MET A 186 -5.98 -14.40 9.19
N THR A 187 -5.45 -14.39 10.40
CA THR A 187 -5.26 -15.57 11.23
C THR A 187 -6.10 -15.38 12.50
N GLN A 188 -6.44 -16.42 13.25
CA GLN A 188 -7.08 -16.22 14.57
C GLN A 188 -6.06 -15.73 15.62
N SER A 189 -5.11 -14.89 15.22
CA SER A 189 -4.07 -14.37 16.08
C SER A 189 -4.65 -13.44 17.13
N THR A 190 -4.25 -13.66 18.38
CA THR A 190 -4.58 -12.75 19.50
C THR A 190 -3.34 -12.03 20.01
N GLY A 191 -2.18 -12.39 19.47
CA GLY A 191 -0.90 -11.76 19.75
C GLY A 191 -0.82 -10.33 19.23
N LYS A 192 0.19 -9.60 19.69
CA LYS A 192 0.52 -8.26 19.20
C LYS A 192 1.95 -8.21 18.71
N ILE A 193 2.21 -7.38 17.71
CA ILE A 193 3.55 -7.11 17.22
C ILE A 193 3.82 -5.63 17.43
N ASP A 194 4.73 -5.32 18.35
CA ASP A 194 5.17 -3.96 18.64
C ASP A 194 6.50 -3.69 17.94
N PHE A 195 6.64 -2.51 17.34
CA PHE A 195 7.84 -2.12 16.60
C PHE A 195 7.97 -0.60 16.58
N ASP A 196 9.19 -0.12 16.34
CA ASP A 196 9.48 1.30 16.17
C ASP A 196 10.48 1.49 15.02
N LEU A 197 9.97 1.92 13.87
CA LEU A 197 10.75 2.19 12.67
C LEU A 197 11.07 3.69 12.56
N PRO A 198 12.27 4.05 12.07
CA PRO A 198 12.61 5.42 11.73
C PRO A 198 11.58 6.06 10.80
N GLU A 199 11.35 7.37 10.95
CA GLU A 199 10.64 8.14 9.94
C GLU A 199 11.54 8.36 8.72
N GLY A 200 11.01 8.15 7.52
CA GLY A 200 11.78 8.32 6.29
C GLY A 200 11.25 7.43 5.18
N LEU A 201 11.57 7.75 3.93
CA LEU A 201 11.12 6.93 2.81
C LEU A 201 11.89 5.61 2.80
N PHE A 202 11.18 4.48 2.85
CA PHE A 202 11.78 3.16 2.71
C PHE A 202 12.46 3.05 1.33
N LEU A 203 13.69 2.54 1.27
CA LEU A 203 14.41 2.45 0.01
C LEU A 203 14.92 1.05 -0.30
N LYS A 204 15.33 0.29 0.70
CA LYS A 204 15.96 -1.02 0.46
C LYS A 204 15.81 -1.92 1.67
N ALA A 205 15.65 -3.21 1.43
CA ALA A 205 15.81 -4.23 2.45
C ALA A 205 16.51 -5.49 1.92
N TYR A 206 17.28 -6.12 2.78
CA TYR A 206 17.94 -7.41 2.57
C TYR A 206 17.99 -8.17 3.90
N ASP A 207 18.13 -9.49 3.86
CA ASP A 207 18.28 -10.28 5.09
C ASP A 207 19.71 -10.17 5.66
N PHE A 208 19.94 -10.73 6.84
CA PHE A 208 21.26 -10.71 7.48
C PHE A 208 22.34 -11.48 6.71
N ASP A 209 21.95 -12.38 5.81
CA ASP A 209 22.81 -13.12 4.88
C ASP A 209 23.10 -12.33 3.58
N ASP A 210 22.73 -11.05 3.53
CA ASP A 210 22.90 -10.14 2.40
C ASP A 210 22.13 -10.52 1.13
N ASN A 211 21.07 -11.32 1.25
CA ASN A 211 20.16 -11.56 0.13
C ASN A 211 19.20 -10.38 -0.02
N LEU A 212 19.24 -9.76 -1.20
CA LEU A 212 18.32 -8.68 -1.56
C LEU A 212 16.86 -9.14 -1.45
N LEU A 213 16.02 -8.35 -0.79
CA LEU A 213 14.57 -8.55 -0.75
C LEU A 213 13.86 -7.53 -1.64
N ILE A 214 14.27 -6.27 -1.56
CA ILE A 214 13.69 -5.17 -2.32
C ILE A 214 14.67 -3.99 -2.37
N GLU A 215 14.78 -3.31 -3.51
CA GLU A 215 15.64 -2.12 -3.66
C GLU A 215 14.98 -1.08 -4.57
N ALA A 216 14.99 0.18 -4.15
CA ALA A 216 14.52 1.31 -4.92
C ALA A 216 15.49 1.58 -6.07
N ILE A 217 14.97 1.57 -7.29
CA ILE A 217 15.73 1.83 -8.51
C ILE A 217 15.41 3.20 -9.12
N ASN A 218 14.25 3.77 -8.77
CA ASN A 218 13.83 5.10 -9.18
C ASN A 218 12.98 5.76 -8.09
N LEU A 219 13.13 7.09 -7.96
CA LEU A 219 12.44 7.90 -6.97
C LEU A 219 11.93 9.17 -7.65
N ASP A 220 10.62 9.35 -7.66
CA ASP A 220 9.95 10.59 -8.05
C ASP A 220 9.39 11.28 -6.80
N THR A 221 9.86 12.50 -6.54
CA THR A 221 9.40 13.34 -5.43
C THR A 221 8.34 14.35 -5.86
N ASN A 222 7.85 14.28 -7.10
CA ASN A 222 6.74 15.10 -7.55
C ASN A 222 5.44 14.58 -6.99
N LYS A 223 4.71 15.47 -6.33
CA LYS A 223 3.41 15.17 -5.74
C LYS A 223 2.41 14.77 -6.82
N LYS A 224 1.76 13.63 -6.64
CA LYS A 224 0.67 13.12 -7.48
C LYS A 224 -0.65 13.23 -6.71
N THR A 225 -1.66 13.78 -7.36
CA THR A 225 -3.03 13.85 -6.83
C THR A 225 -3.92 12.86 -7.56
N LEU A 226 -4.56 11.97 -6.81
CA LEU A 226 -5.55 11.02 -7.31
C LEU A 226 -6.95 11.56 -6.99
N PHE A 227 -7.77 11.69 -8.01
CA PHE A 227 -9.16 12.11 -7.88
C PHE A 227 -10.07 10.90 -8.04
N ILE A 228 -10.79 10.52 -6.98
CA ILE A 228 -11.75 9.42 -7.01
C ILE A 228 -13.16 9.99 -6.95
N ASN A 229 -13.90 9.79 -8.05
CA ASN A 229 -15.27 10.28 -8.22
C ASN A 229 -16.26 9.12 -8.15
N TYR A 230 -17.11 9.09 -7.11
CA TYR A 230 -18.12 8.04 -6.92
C TYR A 230 -19.45 8.30 -7.65
N ASN A 231 -19.44 9.02 -8.77
CA ASN A 231 -20.68 9.41 -9.45
C ASN A 231 -21.29 8.24 -10.23
N PHE A 232 -22.07 7.40 -9.55
CA PHE A 232 -23.02 6.48 -10.18
C PHE A 232 -24.38 7.17 -10.31
N GLN A 233 -24.60 7.89 -11.42
CA GLN A 233 -25.88 8.52 -11.72
C GLN A 233 -26.70 7.63 -12.66
N ILE A 234 -27.73 6.98 -12.13
CA ILE A 234 -28.80 6.41 -12.96
C ILE A 234 -29.79 7.55 -13.24
N LYS A 235 -29.91 7.95 -14.52
CA LYS A 235 -30.93 8.88 -14.97
C LYS A 235 -31.98 8.11 -15.76
N GLU A 236 -33.23 8.19 -15.33
CA GLU A 236 -34.41 7.92 -16.16
C GLU A 236 -34.89 9.21 -16.82
#